data_AF-A0AAV9QF89-F1
#
_entry.id   AF-A0AAV9QF89-F1
#
_cell.length_a   1.000
_cell.length_b   1.000
_cell.length_c   1.000
_cell.angle_alpha   90.00
_cell.angle_beta   90.00
_cell.angle_gamma   90.00
#
_symmetry.space_group_name_H-M   'P 1'
#
loop_
_entity.id
_entity.type
_entity.pdbx_description
1 polymer ?
#
loop_
_entity_poly.entity_id
_entity_poly.type
_entity_poly.pdbx_seq_one_letter_code
_entity_poly.pdbx_strand_id
1 'polypeptide(L)'
;MELFDLQCLPQACQSSVHYPGNTSFCGILGDRGEHHTKPFDGKFNDYLWPVVAIWAFDRFARVLRLVYCNLHFRFSGGPVATKTTATYLRDADVIRLEIVPGSGLLNPGPGQHYFIYQPAAWKGWENHPFTLGAWHSVNQPNTAAMISASSSSDEEDLKKKEIAVDVQSVNSPMTPIGANFMNQKRTSMVRDAEYKLVFFVRPYSSWTQRLKQKCLNSATGSVNPKALIEGPYGERSPLHLYENVVLIVGGTGLSGALPYLLDHIRRAAIGETRTRHITLVWCAKQAAMIRDVAARELQMILGREDVHVYFHATSQYETPTTVDAGNLEKWMLAYPQLIISYRRPNIKHTIFSVLNYVHTAGSAGDRVAILTCGPAAMADEARCAVHQALKEGNKGVEYFEETFG
;
A
#
# COMPACT_ATOMS: atom_id res chain seq x y z
N MET A 1 56.72 21.07 37.07
CA MET A 1 56.63 20.09 38.15
C MET A 1 56.00 18.84 37.56
N GLU A 2 56.87 17.86 37.25
CA GLU A 2 56.68 16.39 37.11
C GLU A 2 55.40 15.90 36.39
N LEU A 3 55.36 15.26 35.20
CA LEU A 3 56.18 14.24 34.49
C LEU A 3 56.27 12.83 35.13
N PHE A 4 55.86 11.83 34.33
CA PHE A 4 56.14 10.36 34.37
C PHE A 4 55.38 9.50 35.41
N ASP A 5 55.00 8.22 35.21
CA ASP A 5 55.45 7.15 34.29
C ASP A 5 54.40 6.00 34.23
N LEU A 6 54.09 5.42 33.06
CA LEU A 6 54.51 4.11 32.50
C LEU A 6 53.87 2.81 33.08
N GLN A 7 53.26 2.07 32.13
CA GLN A 7 53.36 0.62 31.87
C GLN A 7 52.97 -0.41 32.94
N CYS A 8 51.97 -1.23 32.60
CA CYS A 8 52.19 -2.67 32.40
C CYS A 8 51.02 -3.34 31.64
N LEU A 9 51.27 -3.74 30.39
CA LEU A 9 50.55 -4.85 29.73
C LEU A 9 51.22 -6.16 30.18
N PRO A 10 50.50 -7.30 30.08
CA PRO A 10 50.93 -8.23 29.03
C PRO A 10 49.78 -8.81 28.21
N GLN A 11 50.13 -9.09 26.95
CA GLN A 11 49.42 -9.98 26.02
C GLN A 11 49.24 -11.38 26.62
N ALA A 12 48.08 -11.99 26.37
CA ALA A 12 47.93 -13.36 25.83
C ALA A 12 46.57 -13.94 26.25
N CYS A 13 45.66 -14.11 25.27
CA CYS A 13 45.02 -15.39 24.96
C CYS A 13 43.96 -15.16 23.88
N GLN A 14 44.39 -15.27 22.62
CA GLN A 14 43.51 -15.77 21.57
C GLN A 14 43.11 -17.20 21.96
N SER A 15 41.81 -17.44 22.11
CA SER A 15 41.27 -18.77 21.88
C SER A 15 39.96 -18.65 21.10
N SER A 16 40.05 -19.15 19.88
CA SER A 16 38.99 -19.40 18.93
C SER A 16 38.00 -20.42 19.50
N VAL A 17 36.72 -20.04 19.61
CA VAL A 17 35.65 -21.02 19.84
C VAL A 17 34.89 -21.20 18.54
N HIS A 18 35.17 -22.33 17.90
CA HIS A 18 34.36 -22.95 16.86
C HIS A 18 32.94 -23.18 17.39
N TYR A 19 31.92 -22.74 16.64
CA TYR A 19 30.51 -23.09 16.90
C TYR A 19 30.11 -24.28 16.01
N PRO A 20 29.69 -25.43 16.57
CA PRO A 20 28.77 -26.33 15.90
C PRO A 20 27.32 -25.96 16.28
N GLY A 21 26.44 -26.08 15.30
CA GLY A 21 25.06 -25.57 15.32
C GLY A 21 24.05 -26.37 16.13
N ASN A 22 22.80 -25.90 15.98
CA ASN A 22 21.54 -26.53 16.38
C ASN A 22 21.35 -26.84 17.87
N THR A 23 20.87 -25.84 18.62
CA THR A 23 20.09 -26.08 19.84
C THR A 23 19.02 -24.99 20.00
N SER A 24 17.80 -25.43 20.30
CA SER A 24 16.58 -24.64 20.38
C SER A 24 16.70 -23.46 21.36
N PHE A 25 16.27 -22.27 20.93
CA PHE A 25 16.41 -21.00 21.67
C PHE A 25 15.68 -21.00 23.04
N CYS A 26 14.70 -21.88 23.23
CA CYS A 26 13.95 -22.01 24.48
C CYS A 26 14.79 -22.63 25.61
N GLY A 27 15.70 -23.56 25.30
CA GLY A 27 16.62 -24.15 26.30
C GLY A 27 17.71 -23.17 26.77
N ILE A 28 18.06 -22.19 25.94
CA ILE A 28 19.10 -21.20 26.26
C ILE A 28 18.59 -20.18 27.30
N LEU A 29 17.29 -19.87 27.32
CA LEU A 29 16.71 -18.94 28.30
C LEU A 29 16.45 -19.58 29.67
N GLY A 30 16.06 -20.87 29.71
CA GLY A 30 15.88 -21.60 30.95
C GLY A 30 17.19 -21.83 31.70
N ASP A 31 18.18 -22.43 31.05
CA ASP A 31 19.46 -22.74 31.71
C ASP A 31 20.33 -21.49 31.94
N ARG A 32 20.43 -20.55 30.98
CA ARG A 32 21.30 -19.37 31.16
C ARG A 32 20.68 -18.25 31.98
N GLY A 33 19.35 -18.16 32.07
CA GLY A 33 18.67 -17.19 32.93
C GLY A 33 18.99 -17.43 34.41
N GLU A 34 19.01 -18.70 34.80
CA GLU A 34 19.41 -19.12 36.14
C GLU A 34 20.90 -18.88 36.40
N HIS A 35 21.78 -19.10 35.42
CA HIS A 35 23.21 -18.83 35.60
C HIS A 35 23.58 -17.34 35.76
N HIS A 36 22.80 -16.41 35.20
CA HIS A 36 23.01 -14.97 35.37
C HIS A 36 22.36 -14.38 36.64
N THR A 37 21.34 -15.02 37.19
CA THR A 37 20.66 -14.60 38.44
C THR A 37 21.15 -15.35 39.69
N LYS A 38 21.98 -16.40 39.51
CA LYS A 38 22.69 -17.13 40.57
C LYS A 38 23.45 -16.23 41.58
N PRO A 39 24.10 -15.12 41.19
CA PRO A 39 24.74 -14.21 42.16
C PRO A 39 23.76 -13.50 43.11
N PHE A 40 22.45 -13.50 42.80
CA PHE A 40 21.38 -12.84 43.56
C PHE A 40 20.35 -13.83 44.14
N ASP A 41 20.68 -15.12 44.15
CA ASP A 41 19.89 -16.18 44.79
C ASP A 41 18.41 -16.23 44.31
N GLY A 42 18.19 -15.97 43.02
CA GLY A 42 16.85 -16.06 42.41
C GLY A 42 15.85 -14.98 42.85
N LYS A 43 16.25 -13.96 43.62
CA LYS A 43 15.35 -12.89 44.09
C LYS A 43 14.62 -12.11 42.99
N PHE A 44 15.14 -12.14 41.76
CA PHE A 44 14.54 -11.46 40.62
C PHE A 44 13.70 -12.39 39.72
N ASN A 45 13.64 -13.69 40.02
CA ASN A 45 12.90 -14.67 39.21
C ASN A 45 11.40 -14.38 39.21
N ASP A 46 10.87 -13.90 40.34
CA ASP A 46 9.46 -13.52 40.47
C ASP A 46 9.07 -12.36 39.54
N TYR A 47 10.02 -11.50 39.17
CA TYR A 47 9.81 -10.43 38.18
C TYR A 47 10.12 -10.89 36.75
N LEU A 48 11.06 -11.82 36.57
CA LEU A 48 11.50 -12.32 35.27
C LEU A 48 10.44 -13.22 34.61
N TRP A 49 9.88 -14.18 35.35
CA TRP A 49 8.95 -15.16 34.79
C TRP A 49 7.66 -14.57 34.21
N PRO A 50 7.02 -13.55 34.82
CA PRO A 50 5.90 -12.85 34.20
C PRO A 50 6.27 -12.21 32.85
N VAL A 51 7.46 -11.61 32.74
CA VAL A 51 7.94 -11.00 31.49
C VAL A 51 8.18 -12.06 30.42
N VAL A 52 8.78 -13.20 30.79
CA VAL A 52 8.98 -14.34 29.90
C VAL A 52 7.65 -14.93 29.44
N ALA A 53 6.67 -15.05 30.33
CA ALA A 53 5.34 -15.55 30.00
C ALA A 53 4.60 -14.62 29.03
N ILE A 54 4.63 -13.30 29.27
CA ILE A 54 4.04 -12.30 28.37
C ILE A 54 4.73 -12.36 27.00
N TRP A 55 6.06 -12.43 26.97
CA TRP A 55 6.82 -12.55 25.72
C TRP A 55 6.48 -13.84 24.96
N ALA A 56 6.45 -14.98 25.64
CA ALA A 56 6.14 -16.27 25.03
C ALA A 56 4.70 -16.30 24.49
N PHE A 57 3.74 -15.75 25.23
CA PHE A 57 2.36 -15.61 24.80
C PHE A 57 2.22 -14.72 23.55
N ASP A 58 2.85 -13.54 23.52
CA ASP A 58 2.85 -12.66 22.33
C ASP A 58 3.45 -13.38 21.11
N ARG A 59 4.57 -14.10 21.27
CA ARG A 59 5.19 -14.88 20.18
C ARG A 59 4.29 -16.01 19.70
N PHE A 60 3.67 -16.75 20.60
CA PHE A 60 2.76 -17.85 20.27
C PHE A 60 1.52 -17.33 19.52
N ALA A 61 0.91 -16.25 19.99
CA ALA A 61 -0.23 -15.61 19.33
C ALA A 61 0.11 -15.18 17.89
N ARG A 62 1.31 -14.63 17.66
CA ARG A 62 1.78 -14.27 16.30
C ARG A 62 1.96 -15.49 15.40
N VAL A 63 2.52 -16.58 15.90
CA VAL A 63 2.66 -17.83 15.12
C VAL A 63 1.29 -18.41 14.77
N LEU A 64 0.37 -18.47 15.73
CA LEU A 64 -1.00 -18.92 15.47
C LEU A 64 -1.69 -18.07 14.41
N ARG A 65 -1.57 -16.74 14.50
CA ARG A 65 -2.14 -15.81 13.50
C ARG A 65 -1.50 -16.01 12.13
N LEU A 66 -0.20 -16.18 12.06
CA LEU A 66 0.52 -16.42 10.80
C LEU A 66 0.10 -17.75 10.15
N VAL A 67 -0.11 -18.80 10.94
CA VAL A 67 -0.67 -20.07 10.47
C VAL A 67 -2.10 -19.85 9.96
N TYR A 68 -2.94 -19.16 10.71
CA TYR A 68 -4.33 -18.87 10.30
C TYR A 68 -4.40 -18.06 8.99
N CYS A 69 -3.54 -17.04 8.82
CA CYS A 69 -3.54 -16.17 7.65
C CYS A 69 -2.92 -16.80 6.38
N ASN A 70 -2.08 -17.84 6.52
CA ASN A 70 -1.30 -18.37 5.38
C ASN A 70 -1.48 -19.86 5.12
N LEU A 71 -1.90 -20.64 6.11
CA LEU A 71 -2.00 -22.09 6.01
C LEU A 71 -3.47 -22.49 5.94
N HIS A 72 -3.95 -22.77 4.74
CA HIS A 72 -5.25 -23.40 4.54
C HIS A 72 -5.13 -24.70 3.75
N PHE A 73 -5.65 -25.76 4.35
CA PHE A 73 -5.95 -27.02 3.68
C PHE A 73 -7.38 -26.93 3.16
N ARG A 74 -7.56 -26.89 1.83
CA ARG A 74 -8.89 -27.09 1.26
C ARG A 74 -9.23 -28.57 1.36
N PHE A 75 -10.40 -28.91 1.92
CA PHE A 75 -10.86 -30.30 2.06
C PHE A 75 -10.96 -31.07 0.72
N SER A 76 -10.86 -30.39 -0.43
CA SER A 76 -10.94 -31.00 -1.77
C SER A 76 -9.76 -30.64 -2.71
N GLY A 77 -8.66 -30.10 -2.20
CA GLY A 77 -7.49 -29.75 -3.01
C GLY A 77 -6.29 -29.40 -2.14
N GLY A 78 -5.07 -29.68 -2.61
CA GLY A 78 -3.83 -29.50 -1.85
C GLY A 78 -3.62 -28.09 -1.26
N PRO A 79 -2.53 -27.87 -0.51
CA PRO A 79 -2.29 -26.61 0.18
C PRO A 79 -2.30 -25.42 -0.81
N VAL A 80 -3.15 -24.43 -0.56
CA VAL A 80 -3.17 -23.19 -1.34
C VAL A 80 -2.10 -22.28 -0.78
N ALA A 81 -0.98 -22.16 -1.49
CA ALA A 81 0.13 -21.32 -1.08
C ALA A 81 -0.11 -19.85 -1.46
N THR A 82 0.28 -18.94 -0.57
CA THR A 82 0.39 -17.50 -0.86
C THR A 82 1.27 -17.28 -2.08
N LYS A 83 0.74 -16.60 -3.10
CA LYS A 83 1.50 -16.21 -4.29
C LYS A 83 2.01 -14.80 -4.10
N THR A 84 3.28 -14.59 -4.44
CA THR A 84 3.92 -13.28 -4.25
C THR A 84 4.78 -12.96 -5.46
N THR A 85 4.63 -11.73 -5.94
CA THR A 85 5.38 -11.18 -7.08
C THR A 85 5.97 -9.84 -6.66
N ALA A 86 7.29 -9.69 -6.77
CA ALA A 86 8.00 -8.45 -6.47
C ALA A 86 8.64 -7.91 -7.75
N THR A 87 8.20 -6.73 -8.20
CA THR A 87 8.70 -6.08 -9.41
C THR A 87 9.38 -4.76 -9.03
N TYR A 88 10.63 -4.58 -9.45
CA TYR A 88 11.36 -3.34 -9.19
C TYR A 88 11.22 -2.35 -10.34
N LEU A 89 10.61 -1.20 -10.06
CA LEU A 89 10.46 -0.09 -10.97
C LEU A 89 11.71 0.79 -10.88
N ARG A 90 12.63 0.65 -11.84
CA ARG A 90 13.94 1.33 -11.84
C ARG A 90 13.80 2.85 -11.80
N ASP A 91 12.89 3.38 -12.61
CA ASP A 91 12.71 4.83 -12.80
C ASP A 91 12.02 5.50 -11.61
N ALA A 92 11.25 4.72 -10.84
CA ALA A 92 10.57 5.17 -9.63
C ALA A 92 11.39 4.91 -8.35
N ASP A 93 12.42 4.05 -8.41
CA ASP A 93 13.12 3.50 -7.24
C ASP A 93 12.14 2.92 -6.19
N VAL A 94 11.15 2.15 -6.65
CA VAL A 94 10.12 1.52 -5.82
C VAL A 94 9.95 0.06 -6.23
N ILE A 95 9.76 -0.82 -5.25
CA ILE A 95 9.36 -2.20 -5.45
C ILE A 95 7.84 -2.27 -5.32
N ARG A 96 7.17 -2.73 -6.37
CA ARG A 96 5.76 -3.09 -6.32
C ARG A 96 5.65 -4.55 -5.91
N LEU A 97 5.16 -4.79 -4.70
CA LEU A 97 5.00 -6.12 -4.13
C LEU A 97 3.52 -6.50 -4.16
N GLU A 98 3.19 -7.51 -4.95
CA GLU A 98 1.85 -8.10 -5.04
C GLU A 98 1.80 -9.39 -4.24
N ILE A 99 0.79 -9.52 -3.36
CA ILE A 99 0.55 -10.72 -2.57
C ILE A 99 -0.90 -11.15 -2.78
N VAL A 100 -1.09 -12.39 -3.22
CA VAL A 100 -2.39 -13.06 -3.22
C VAL A 100 -2.36 -14.08 -2.07
N PRO A 101 -2.99 -13.77 -0.92
CA PRO A 101 -3.02 -14.68 0.22
C PRO A 101 -3.75 -15.98 -0.12
N GLY A 102 -3.29 -17.11 0.42
CA GLY A 102 -3.97 -18.39 0.23
C GLY A 102 -5.34 -18.48 0.91
N SER A 103 -5.65 -17.57 1.85
CA SER A 103 -6.93 -17.50 2.57
C SER A 103 -7.84 -16.38 2.05
N GLY A 104 -9.12 -16.67 1.81
CA GLY A 104 -10.15 -15.66 1.51
C GLY A 104 -10.67 -14.88 2.73
N LEU A 105 -10.17 -15.17 3.93
CA LEU A 105 -10.59 -14.58 5.19
C LEU A 105 -10.09 -13.14 5.40
N LEU A 106 -9.13 -12.69 4.58
CA LEU A 106 -8.56 -11.36 4.68
C LEU A 106 -9.42 -10.35 3.92
N ASN A 107 -10.10 -9.48 4.68
CA ASN A 107 -10.87 -8.37 4.14
C ASN A 107 -10.02 -7.09 4.14
N PRO A 108 -9.46 -6.69 2.98
CA PRO A 108 -8.68 -5.46 2.87
C PRO A 108 -9.56 -4.23 3.09
N GLY A 109 -8.95 -3.16 3.58
CA GLY A 109 -9.54 -1.84 3.59
C GLY A 109 -8.53 -0.76 3.97
N PRO A 110 -9.00 0.50 4.05
CA PRO A 110 -8.11 1.64 4.27
C PRO A 110 -7.46 1.62 5.65
N GLY A 111 -6.35 2.34 5.79
CA GLY A 111 -5.58 2.45 7.04
C GLY A 111 -4.90 1.15 7.50
N GLN A 112 -4.97 0.07 6.70
CA GLN A 112 -4.43 -1.23 7.09
C GLN A 112 -2.97 -1.41 6.69
N HIS A 113 -2.19 -2.03 7.56
CA HIS A 113 -0.86 -2.53 7.27
C HIS A 113 -0.74 -4.03 7.59
N TYR A 114 0.26 -4.65 7.00
CA TYR A 114 0.51 -6.08 7.10
C TYR A 114 2.00 -6.31 7.37
N PHE A 115 2.31 -7.29 8.21
CA PHE A 115 3.67 -7.77 8.38
C PHE A 115 3.97 -8.83 7.34
N ILE A 116 5.06 -8.63 6.60
CA ILE A 116 5.53 -9.54 5.56
C ILE A 116 6.76 -10.29 6.08
N TYR A 117 6.71 -11.62 5.99
CA TYR A 117 7.77 -12.54 6.43
C TYR A 117 8.35 -13.27 5.22
N GLN A 118 9.65 -13.55 5.24
CA GLN A 118 10.30 -14.34 4.19
C GLN A 118 11.01 -15.57 4.78
N PRO A 119 10.30 -16.70 5.01
CA PRO A 119 10.82 -17.84 5.77
C PRO A 119 12.01 -18.54 5.09
N ALA A 120 12.15 -18.43 3.77
CA ALA A 120 13.21 -19.09 3.01
C ALA A 120 14.57 -18.36 3.04
N ALA A 121 14.68 -17.23 3.75
CA ALA A 121 15.96 -16.55 3.95
C ALA A 121 16.63 -17.02 5.25
N TRP A 122 17.98 -16.99 5.32
CA TRP A 122 18.75 -17.24 6.56
C TRP A 122 18.30 -16.36 7.74
N LYS A 123 17.58 -15.27 7.45
CA LYS A 123 16.94 -14.37 8.41
C LYS A 123 15.41 -14.47 8.38
N GLY A 124 14.86 -15.69 8.34
CA GLY A 124 13.42 -15.95 8.19
C GLY A 124 12.52 -15.41 9.31
N TRP A 125 13.12 -14.88 10.37
CA TRP A 125 12.46 -14.23 11.51
C TRP A 125 12.29 -12.71 11.33
N GLU A 126 12.88 -12.11 10.28
CA GLU A 126 12.65 -10.70 9.95
C GLU A 126 11.21 -10.50 9.48
N ASN A 127 10.50 -9.58 10.12
CA ASN A 127 9.19 -9.11 9.69
C ASN A 127 9.26 -7.63 9.37
N HIS A 128 8.52 -7.23 8.33
CA HIS A 128 8.51 -5.86 7.85
C HIS A 128 7.08 -5.38 7.70
N PRO A 129 6.67 -4.32 8.43
CA PRO A 129 5.35 -3.74 8.26
C PRO A 129 5.30 -2.97 6.94
N PHE A 130 4.25 -3.20 6.17
CA PHE A 130 3.94 -2.39 4.99
C PHE A 130 2.46 -2.06 4.94
N THR A 131 2.17 -0.79 4.68
CA THR A 131 0.80 -0.30 4.49
C THR A 131 0.26 -0.79 3.17
N LEU A 132 -0.98 -1.27 3.20
CA LEU A 132 -1.71 -1.68 2.00
C LEU A 132 -1.87 -0.48 1.08
N GLY A 133 -1.35 -0.55 -0.13
CA GLY A 133 -1.48 0.51 -1.13
C GLY A 133 -2.75 0.41 -1.95
N ALA A 134 -3.05 -0.79 -2.45
CA ALA A 134 -4.26 -1.08 -3.22
C ALA A 134 -4.67 -2.55 -3.07
N TRP A 135 -5.90 -2.88 -3.44
CA TRP A 135 -6.35 -4.27 -3.53
C TRP A 135 -7.27 -4.46 -4.73
N HIS A 136 -7.24 -5.67 -5.28
CA HIS A 136 -8.03 -6.08 -6.44
C HIS A 136 -8.74 -7.40 -6.16
N SER A 137 -9.98 -7.54 -6.60
CA SER A 137 -10.66 -8.84 -6.56
C SER A 137 -10.13 -9.74 -7.67
N VAL A 138 -9.64 -10.93 -7.34
CA VAL A 138 -9.08 -11.88 -8.31
C VAL A 138 -10.17 -12.44 -9.25
N ASN A 139 -11.43 -12.44 -8.81
CA ASN A 139 -12.57 -13.00 -9.55
C ASN A 139 -13.35 -11.97 -10.40
N GLN A 140 -12.89 -10.71 -10.49
CA GLN A 140 -13.41 -9.77 -11.48
C GLN A 140 -12.51 -9.76 -12.71
N PRO A 141 -13.04 -9.96 -13.93
CA PRO A 141 -12.25 -9.84 -15.14
C PRO A 141 -11.70 -8.41 -15.23
N ASN A 142 -10.38 -8.31 -15.37
CA ASN A 142 -9.67 -7.04 -15.44
C ASN A 142 -10.02 -6.35 -16.77
N THR A 143 -10.77 -5.25 -16.74
CA THR A 143 -11.13 -4.46 -17.93
C THR A 143 -9.89 -3.94 -18.68
N ALA A 144 -8.75 -3.83 -17.98
CA ALA A 144 -7.46 -3.47 -18.57
C ALA A 144 -6.88 -4.53 -19.52
N ALA A 145 -7.23 -5.82 -19.36
CA ALA A 145 -6.71 -6.90 -20.19
C ALA A 145 -7.44 -7.04 -21.54
N MET A 146 -8.63 -6.45 -21.70
CA MET A 146 -9.38 -6.49 -22.97
C MET A 146 -8.86 -5.47 -23.99
N ILE A 147 -8.25 -4.36 -23.54
CA ILE A 147 -7.71 -3.32 -24.43
C ILE A 147 -6.40 -3.78 -25.10
N SER A 148 -5.66 -4.72 -24.48
CA SER A 148 -4.42 -5.25 -25.03
C SER A 148 -4.62 -6.36 -26.07
N ALA A 149 -5.84 -6.91 -26.18
CA ALA A 149 -6.16 -7.99 -27.11
C ALA A 149 -6.91 -7.53 -28.37
N SER A 150 -7.25 -6.24 -28.48
CA SER A 150 -7.98 -5.68 -29.63
C SER A 150 -7.12 -4.86 -30.59
N SER A 151 -5.79 -4.91 -30.48
CA SER A 151 -4.88 -4.18 -31.36
C SER A 151 -3.74 -5.05 -31.87
N SER A 152 -4.05 -6.12 -32.59
CA SER A 152 -3.12 -6.76 -33.53
C SER A 152 -3.85 -7.71 -34.48
N SER A 153 -4.22 -7.21 -35.65
CA SER A 153 -4.17 -7.99 -36.90
C SER A 153 -4.43 -7.05 -38.06
N ASP A 154 -3.40 -6.90 -38.89
CA ASP A 154 -3.29 -6.06 -40.06
C ASP A 154 -4.38 -6.35 -41.11
N GLU A 155 -4.84 -5.29 -41.78
CA GLU A 155 -5.54 -5.37 -43.06
C GLU A 155 -4.53 -5.67 -44.18
N GLU A 156 -4.72 -6.76 -44.91
CA GLU A 156 -4.85 -6.81 -46.38
C GLU A 156 -5.20 -8.25 -46.78
N ASP A 157 -6.33 -8.48 -47.46
CA ASP A 157 -6.33 -8.82 -48.89
C ASP A 157 -7.77 -9.16 -49.36
N LEU A 158 -8.15 -8.61 -50.52
CA LEU A 158 -9.45 -8.76 -51.17
C LEU A 158 -9.46 -10.04 -52.03
N LYS A 159 -10.45 -10.94 -51.85
CA LYS A 159 -11.14 -11.65 -52.97
C LYS A 159 -12.31 -12.56 -52.56
N LYS A 160 -13.50 -12.20 -53.09
CA LYS A 160 -14.67 -12.99 -53.55
C LYS A 160 -15.00 -14.35 -52.89
N LYS A 161 -16.20 -14.43 -52.28
CA LYS A 161 -17.34 -15.24 -52.76
C LYS A 161 -18.66 -14.94 -51.99
N GLU A 162 -19.50 -14.14 -52.64
CA GLU A 162 -20.95 -14.22 -52.90
C GLU A 162 -21.93 -15.08 -52.02
N ILE A 163 -23.14 -14.48 -51.82
CA ILE A 163 -24.50 -15.05 -51.57
C ILE A 163 -24.86 -15.32 -50.08
N ALA A 164 -25.95 -14.86 -49.44
CA ALA A 164 -27.15 -14.09 -49.82
C ALA A 164 -27.77 -13.32 -48.62
N VAL A 165 -28.27 -12.13 -48.94
CA VAL A 165 -29.51 -11.45 -48.52
C VAL A 165 -30.45 -12.19 -47.56
N ASP A 166 -30.76 -11.57 -46.41
CA ASP A 166 -32.15 -11.22 -46.08
C ASP A 166 -32.22 -9.95 -45.20
N VAL A 167 -33.13 -9.05 -45.57
CA VAL A 167 -33.34 -7.70 -45.01
C VAL A 167 -34.82 -7.61 -44.63
N GLN A 168 -35.13 -7.41 -43.35
CA GLN A 168 -36.37 -6.76 -42.88
C GLN A 168 -36.04 -6.07 -41.53
N SER A 169 -35.81 -4.75 -41.45
CA SER A 169 -36.69 -3.58 -41.62
C SER A 169 -37.61 -3.27 -40.41
N VAL A 170 -37.59 -1.98 -40.03
CA VAL A 170 -38.65 -1.18 -39.37
C VAL A 170 -38.50 -0.83 -37.86
N ASN A 171 -38.09 0.44 -37.65
CA ASN A 171 -38.55 1.48 -36.71
C ASN A 171 -38.20 1.47 -35.20
N SER A 172 -37.48 2.53 -34.79
CA SER A 172 -37.45 3.10 -33.41
C SER A 172 -38.81 3.71 -33.01
N PRO A 173 -39.17 3.84 -31.72
CA PRO A 173 -38.76 5.01 -30.92
C PRO A 173 -38.53 4.77 -29.40
N MET A 174 -38.18 5.86 -28.70
CA MET A 174 -37.54 6.00 -27.38
C MET A 174 -38.41 5.73 -26.12
N THR A 175 -37.70 5.52 -24.99
CA THR A 175 -38.04 5.74 -23.54
C THR A 175 -38.62 4.54 -22.73
N PRO A 176 -38.60 4.57 -21.37
CA PRO A 176 -37.44 4.26 -20.52
C PRO A 176 -37.74 3.12 -19.52
N ILE A 177 -36.87 2.10 -19.40
CA ILE A 177 -37.12 0.97 -18.49
C ILE A 177 -36.44 1.20 -17.14
N GLY A 178 -37.16 1.86 -16.26
CA GLY A 178 -37.03 1.66 -14.82
C GLY A 178 -37.72 0.37 -14.38
N ALA A 179 -37.31 -0.13 -13.23
CA ALA A 179 -37.90 -1.24 -12.47
C ALA A 179 -37.73 -2.65 -13.05
N ASN A 180 -36.58 -3.27 -12.71
CA ASN A 180 -36.50 -4.71 -12.43
C ASN A 180 -35.29 -4.98 -11.50
N PHE A 181 -35.38 -4.50 -10.26
CA PHE A 181 -34.46 -4.85 -9.18
C PHE A 181 -35.24 -5.18 -7.91
N MET A 182 -36.00 -6.27 -7.92
CA MET A 182 -36.39 -6.99 -6.70
C MET A 182 -36.65 -8.46 -7.02
N ASN A 183 -35.64 -9.31 -6.80
CA ASN A 183 -35.75 -10.46 -5.88
C ASN A 183 -34.51 -11.32 -6.05
N GLN A 184 -33.51 -11.13 -5.18
CA GLN A 184 -32.68 -12.26 -4.81
C GLN A 184 -32.60 -12.31 -3.29
N LYS A 185 -33.32 -13.30 -2.76
CA LYS A 185 -33.25 -13.80 -1.39
C LYS A 185 -31.83 -13.70 -0.85
N ARG A 186 -31.70 -13.05 0.31
CA ARG A 186 -30.56 -13.17 1.21
C ARG A 186 -30.40 -14.63 1.62
N THR A 187 -29.58 -15.38 0.89
CA THR A 187 -28.87 -16.54 1.43
C THR A 187 -27.42 -16.12 1.59
N SER A 188 -27.04 -15.86 2.85
CA SER A 188 -25.68 -15.59 3.29
C SER A 188 -24.79 -16.82 3.06
N MET A 189 -24.23 -16.94 1.87
CA MET A 189 -22.97 -17.62 1.63
C MET A 189 -21.94 -16.52 1.39
N VAL A 190 -21.08 -16.27 2.39
CA VAL A 190 -19.89 -15.43 2.22
C VAL A 190 -19.07 -16.10 1.13
N ARG A 191 -19.13 -15.56 -0.10
CA ARG A 191 -18.18 -15.94 -1.14
C ARG A 191 -16.83 -15.45 -0.65
N ASP A 192 -15.92 -16.37 -0.33
CA ASP A 192 -14.51 -16.07 -0.08
C ASP A 192 -13.97 -15.28 -1.27
N ALA A 193 -13.95 -13.95 -1.14
CA ALA A 193 -13.41 -13.08 -2.17
C ALA A 193 -11.89 -13.12 -2.04
N GLU A 194 -11.22 -13.72 -3.02
CA GLU A 194 -9.76 -13.72 -3.07
C GLU A 194 -9.29 -12.34 -3.53
N TYR A 195 -8.46 -11.69 -2.72
CA TYR A 195 -7.93 -10.36 -2.99
C TYR A 195 -6.43 -10.42 -3.31
N LYS A 196 -6.02 -9.67 -4.34
CA LYS A 196 -4.62 -9.34 -4.59
C LYS A 196 -4.29 -8.04 -3.88
N LEU A 197 -3.39 -8.09 -2.92
CA LEU A 197 -2.90 -6.95 -2.15
C LEU A 197 -1.65 -6.37 -2.81
N VAL A 198 -1.57 -5.05 -2.91
CA VAL A 198 -0.46 -4.33 -3.55
C VAL A 198 0.21 -3.42 -2.52
N PHE A 199 1.53 -3.54 -2.39
CA PHE A 199 2.36 -2.73 -1.51
C PHE A 199 3.41 -1.97 -2.31
N PHE A 200 3.61 -0.69 -1.99
CA PHE A 200 4.65 0.15 -2.57
C PHE A 200 5.82 0.26 -1.60
N VAL A 201 6.86 -0.54 -1.85
CA VAL A 201 7.99 -0.70 -0.94
C VAL A 201 9.16 0.12 -1.46
N ARG A 202 9.59 1.12 -0.68
CA ARG A 202 10.81 1.86 -0.99
C ARG A 202 12.04 1.05 -0.55
N PRO A 203 13.04 0.85 -1.43
CA PRO A 203 14.29 0.23 -1.05
C PRO A 203 15.09 1.12 -0.09
N TYR A 204 15.28 0.65 1.14
CA TYR A 204 16.22 1.24 2.11
C TYR A 204 17.42 0.31 2.30
N SER A 205 17.63 -0.21 3.50
CA SER A 205 18.73 -1.11 3.84
C SER A 205 18.22 -2.55 4.05
N SER A 206 19.14 -3.49 4.17
CA SER A 206 18.83 -4.88 4.57
C SER A 206 17.83 -5.58 3.62
N TRP A 207 16.65 -5.98 4.11
CA TRP A 207 15.72 -6.84 3.39
C TRP A 207 15.22 -6.23 2.08
N THR A 208 14.76 -4.98 2.12
CA THR A 208 14.24 -4.29 0.93
C THR A 208 15.33 -4.09 -0.12
N GLN A 209 16.58 -3.84 0.30
CA GLN A 209 17.71 -3.71 -0.61
C GLN A 209 18.07 -5.05 -1.26
N ARG A 210 18.03 -6.15 -0.50
CA ARG A 210 18.22 -7.51 -1.04
C ARG A 210 17.11 -7.86 -2.02
N LEU A 211 15.86 -7.47 -1.74
CA LEU A 211 14.73 -7.69 -2.64
C LEU A 211 14.93 -6.90 -3.95
N LYS A 212 15.30 -5.63 -3.87
CA LYS A 212 15.71 -4.82 -5.04
C LYS A 212 16.81 -5.51 -5.84
N GLN A 213 17.88 -5.97 -5.21
CA GLN A 213 18.98 -6.63 -5.92
C GLN A 213 18.53 -7.91 -6.63
N LYS A 214 17.66 -8.70 -6.00
CA LYS A 214 17.07 -9.90 -6.64
C LYS A 214 16.25 -9.55 -7.87
N CYS A 215 15.43 -8.50 -7.79
CA CYS A 215 14.69 -7.99 -8.95
C CYS A 215 15.64 -7.51 -10.06
N LEU A 216 16.70 -6.77 -9.70
CA LEU A 216 17.69 -6.23 -10.65
C LEU A 216 18.46 -7.33 -11.40
N ASN A 217 18.74 -8.45 -10.73
CA ASN A 217 19.44 -9.60 -11.30
C ASN A 217 18.53 -10.52 -12.13
N SER A 218 17.21 -10.31 -12.07
CA SER A 218 16.25 -11.06 -12.90
C SER A 218 16.14 -10.44 -14.28
N ALA A 219 16.09 -11.27 -15.32
CA ALA A 219 15.94 -10.81 -16.71
C ALA A 219 14.67 -9.98 -16.93
N THR A 220 13.61 -10.25 -16.18
CA THR A 220 12.31 -9.56 -16.29
C THR A 220 12.18 -8.37 -15.33
N GLY A 221 13.15 -8.12 -14.44
CA GLY A 221 13.02 -7.14 -13.36
C GLY A 221 12.05 -7.55 -12.24
N SER A 222 11.55 -8.79 -12.28
CA SER A 222 10.58 -9.33 -11.33
C SER A 222 11.02 -10.69 -10.77
N VAL A 223 10.64 -10.97 -9.52
CA VAL A 223 10.93 -12.23 -8.81
C VAL A 223 9.71 -12.67 -8.01
N ASN A 224 9.61 -13.96 -7.74
CA ASN A 224 8.52 -14.54 -6.94
C ASN A 224 9.04 -15.03 -5.57
N PRO A 225 9.27 -14.13 -4.60
CA PRO A 225 9.80 -14.52 -3.30
C PRO A 225 8.75 -15.31 -2.53
N LYS A 226 9.15 -16.36 -1.78
CA LYS A 226 8.25 -17.00 -0.83
C LYS A 226 7.99 -16.05 0.34
N ALA A 227 6.78 -15.51 0.46
CA ALA A 227 6.41 -14.64 1.56
C ALA A 227 5.18 -15.17 2.31
N LEU A 228 5.11 -14.86 3.60
CA LEU A 228 3.94 -15.05 4.45
C LEU A 228 3.45 -13.67 4.89
N ILE A 229 2.13 -13.52 5.04
CA ILE A 229 1.50 -12.26 5.39
C ILE A 229 0.73 -12.37 6.70
N GLU A 230 0.86 -11.38 7.57
CA GLU A 230 0.16 -11.31 8.83
C GLU A 230 -0.58 -9.97 8.95
N GLY A 231 -1.89 -10.02 9.17
CA GLY A 231 -2.74 -8.83 9.27
C GLY A 231 -4.22 -9.18 9.12
N PRO A 232 -5.08 -8.19 8.87
CA PRO A 232 -4.77 -6.76 8.87
C PRO A 232 -4.44 -6.19 10.26
N TYR A 233 -3.59 -5.18 10.29
CA TYR A 233 -3.33 -4.30 11.44
C TYR A 233 -3.65 -2.86 11.07
N GLY A 234 -3.81 -1.97 12.07
CA GLY A 234 -4.12 -0.56 11.86
C GLY A 234 -5.59 -0.22 12.07
N GLU A 235 -5.86 1.07 12.12
CA GLU A 235 -7.19 1.64 12.35
C GLU A 235 -7.66 2.43 11.12
N ARG A 236 -8.97 2.58 10.97
CA ARG A 236 -9.60 3.30 9.85
C ARG A 236 -10.06 4.67 10.32
N SER A 237 -9.53 5.71 9.70
CA SER A 237 -10.09 7.06 9.86
C SER A 237 -11.48 7.12 9.18
N PRO A 238 -12.51 7.69 9.82
CA PRO A 238 -13.88 7.66 9.29
C PRO A 238 -14.12 8.72 8.20
N LEU A 239 -13.26 8.79 7.18
CA LEU A 239 -13.29 9.86 6.15
C LEU A 239 -14.61 9.94 5.37
N HIS A 240 -15.32 8.81 5.20
CA HIS A 240 -16.63 8.74 4.56
C HIS A 240 -17.74 9.52 5.28
N LEU A 241 -17.51 9.96 6.53
CA LEU A 241 -18.44 10.79 7.28
C LEU A 241 -18.29 12.29 6.96
N TYR A 242 -17.23 12.70 6.26
CA TYR A 242 -16.94 14.10 5.94
C TYR A 242 -17.35 14.40 4.50
N GLU A 243 -17.93 15.57 4.29
CA GLU A 243 -18.37 16.06 2.99
C GLU A 243 -17.19 16.38 2.08
N ASN A 244 -16.10 16.91 2.67
CA ASN A 244 -14.90 17.32 1.96
C ASN A 244 -13.68 16.63 2.57
N VAL A 245 -12.85 16.01 1.73
CA VAL A 245 -11.66 15.29 2.17
C VAL A 245 -10.44 15.81 1.42
N VAL A 246 -9.39 16.20 2.14
CA VAL A 246 -8.10 16.61 1.57
C VAL A 246 -7.06 15.57 1.94
N LEU A 247 -6.46 14.93 0.95
CA LEU A 247 -5.43 13.90 1.11
C LEU A 247 -4.09 14.49 0.67
N ILE A 248 -3.17 14.72 1.61
CA ILE A 248 -1.82 15.26 1.33
C ILE A 248 -0.81 14.14 1.55
N VAL A 249 -0.21 13.64 0.48
CA VAL A 249 0.67 12.47 0.55
C VAL A 249 2.01 12.64 -0.13
N GLY A 250 3.04 12.05 0.47
CA GLY A 250 4.43 12.14 0.04
C GLY A 250 5.06 10.78 -0.25
N GLY A 251 5.65 10.61 -1.44
CA GLY A 251 6.36 9.39 -1.85
C GLY A 251 5.45 8.14 -1.80
N THR A 252 5.92 7.08 -1.12
CA THR A 252 5.16 5.84 -0.85
C THR A 252 4.06 6.02 0.19
N GLY A 253 3.97 7.18 0.84
CA GLY A 253 2.87 7.60 1.70
C GLY A 253 1.53 7.69 0.97
N LEU A 254 1.50 7.60 -0.37
CA LEU A 254 0.28 7.36 -1.14
C LEU A 254 -0.49 6.13 -0.63
N SER A 255 0.19 5.14 -0.06
CA SER A 255 -0.46 3.96 0.54
C SER A 255 -1.40 4.33 1.70
N GLY A 256 -1.23 5.50 2.32
CA GLY A 256 -2.16 6.03 3.31
C GLY A 256 -3.40 6.72 2.74
N ALA A 257 -3.44 7.01 1.43
CA ALA A 257 -4.53 7.75 0.78
C ALA A 257 -5.27 6.93 -0.29
N LEU A 258 -4.53 6.18 -1.12
CA LEU A 258 -5.09 5.39 -2.22
C LEU A 258 -6.16 4.39 -1.75
N PRO A 259 -5.99 3.67 -0.63
CA PRO A 259 -7.05 2.84 -0.07
C PRO A 259 -8.36 3.58 0.24
N TYR A 260 -8.28 4.82 0.74
CA TYR A 260 -9.47 5.62 1.02
C TYR A 260 -10.16 6.07 -0.27
N LEU A 261 -9.40 6.32 -1.35
CA LEU A 261 -9.98 6.62 -2.67
C LEU A 261 -10.73 5.42 -3.25
N LEU A 262 -10.15 4.22 -3.14
CA LEU A 262 -10.80 2.97 -3.58
C LEU A 262 -12.04 2.67 -2.74
N ASP A 263 -11.98 2.87 -1.42
CA ASP A 263 -13.13 2.72 -0.52
C ASP A 263 -14.23 3.75 -0.83
N HIS A 264 -13.86 5.01 -1.14
CA HIS A 264 -14.80 6.04 -1.55
C HIS A 264 -15.55 5.67 -2.83
N ILE A 265 -14.85 5.20 -3.88
CA ILE A 265 -15.50 4.75 -5.12
C ILE A 265 -16.53 3.64 -4.81
N ARG A 266 -16.13 2.66 -4.00
CA ARG A 266 -16.99 1.56 -3.62
C ARG A 266 -18.23 2.04 -2.86
N ARG A 267 -18.07 2.93 -1.87
CA ARG A 267 -19.16 3.47 -1.06
C ARG A 267 -20.07 4.40 -1.85
N ALA A 268 -19.50 5.24 -2.71
CA ALA A 268 -20.24 6.14 -3.59
C ALA A 268 -21.18 5.35 -4.51
N ALA A 269 -20.73 4.21 -5.05
CA ALA A 269 -21.55 3.35 -5.89
C ALA A 269 -22.79 2.75 -5.19
N ILE A 270 -22.76 2.64 -3.85
CA ILE A 270 -23.86 2.09 -3.04
C ILE A 270 -24.53 3.13 -2.13
N GLY A 271 -24.14 4.40 -2.22
CA GLY A 271 -24.70 5.49 -1.42
C GLY A 271 -24.30 5.49 0.07
N GLU A 272 -23.17 4.87 0.43
CA GLU A 272 -22.68 4.74 1.83
C GLU A 272 -21.58 5.75 2.19
N THR A 273 -21.53 6.91 1.55
CA THR A 273 -20.57 7.98 1.84
C THR A 273 -21.24 9.34 1.83
N ARG A 274 -20.84 10.23 2.75
CA ARG A 274 -21.21 11.65 2.75
C ARG A 274 -20.24 12.49 1.92
N THR A 275 -19.10 11.91 1.56
CA THR A 275 -18.03 12.59 0.83
C THR A 275 -18.49 12.96 -0.57
N ARG A 276 -18.43 14.25 -0.88
CA ARG A 276 -18.82 14.86 -2.15
C ARG A 276 -17.62 15.38 -2.93
N HIS A 277 -16.56 15.79 -2.22
CA HIS A 277 -15.35 16.32 -2.83
C HIS A 277 -14.11 15.75 -2.15
N ILE A 278 -13.22 15.17 -2.96
CA ILE A 278 -11.89 14.74 -2.53
C ILE A 278 -10.84 15.53 -3.28
N THR A 279 -9.89 16.11 -2.56
CA THR A 279 -8.69 16.75 -3.12
C THR A 279 -7.48 15.91 -2.75
N LEU A 280 -6.90 15.20 -3.72
CA LEU A 280 -5.64 14.48 -3.55
C LEU A 280 -4.48 15.37 -4.02
N VAL A 281 -3.56 15.67 -3.11
CA VAL A 281 -2.24 16.25 -3.40
C VAL A 281 -1.20 15.17 -3.19
N TRP A 282 -0.65 14.63 -4.28
CA TRP A 282 0.41 13.63 -4.21
C TRP A 282 1.73 14.17 -4.72
N CYS A 283 2.73 14.20 -3.84
CA CYS A 283 4.08 14.63 -4.13
C CYS A 283 5.05 13.43 -4.09
N ALA A 284 5.68 13.09 -5.21
CA ALA A 284 6.72 12.06 -5.28
C ALA A 284 8.06 12.66 -5.72
N LYS A 285 9.16 11.95 -5.43
CA LYS A 285 10.48 12.40 -5.90
C LYS A 285 10.60 12.22 -7.42
N GLN A 286 10.29 11.04 -7.93
CA GLN A 286 10.33 10.71 -9.36
C GLN A 286 8.94 10.76 -9.99
N ALA A 287 8.81 11.43 -11.15
CA ALA A 287 7.57 11.46 -11.91
C ALA A 287 7.15 10.06 -12.40
N ALA A 288 8.11 9.17 -12.67
CA ALA A 288 7.83 7.80 -13.09
C ALA A 288 6.98 7.01 -12.09
N MET A 289 7.14 7.25 -10.77
CA MET A 289 6.27 6.64 -9.76
C MET A 289 4.82 7.09 -9.93
N ILE A 290 4.63 8.39 -10.16
CA ILE A 290 3.30 8.97 -10.38
C ILE A 290 2.68 8.36 -11.62
N ARG A 291 3.43 8.28 -12.73
CA ARG A 291 2.93 7.71 -13.99
C ARG A 291 2.50 6.26 -13.85
N ASP A 292 3.34 5.41 -13.26
CA ASP A 292 3.04 3.97 -13.11
C ASP A 292 1.80 3.74 -12.24
N VAL A 293 1.71 4.42 -11.09
CA VAL A 293 0.54 4.25 -10.20
C VAL A 293 -0.71 4.89 -10.79
N ALA A 294 -0.58 6.03 -11.49
CA ALA A 294 -1.70 6.68 -12.13
C ALA A 294 -2.34 5.81 -13.22
N ALA A 295 -1.51 5.20 -14.07
CA ALA A 295 -1.95 4.34 -15.16
C ALA A 295 -2.57 3.01 -14.68
N ARG A 296 -2.25 2.55 -13.47
CA ARG A 296 -2.75 1.27 -12.93
C ARG A 296 -3.87 1.45 -11.92
N GLU A 297 -3.57 2.17 -10.85
CA GLU A 297 -4.41 2.18 -9.64
C GLU A 297 -5.33 3.41 -9.59
N LEU A 298 -4.91 4.55 -10.16
CA LEU A 298 -5.74 5.76 -10.19
C LEU A 298 -6.57 5.90 -11.48
N GLN A 299 -6.48 4.97 -12.44
CA GLN A 299 -7.16 5.11 -13.72
C GLN A 299 -8.68 5.33 -13.57
N MET A 300 -9.31 4.64 -12.62
CA MET A 300 -10.75 4.78 -12.33
C MET A 300 -11.10 6.08 -11.56
N ILE A 301 -10.09 6.73 -10.98
CA ILE A 301 -10.23 7.96 -10.19
C ILE A 301 -10.02 9.20 -11.09
N LEU A 302 -9.10 9.10 -12.05
CA LEU A 302 -8.76 10.17 -12.98
C LEU A 302 -9.95 10.51 -13.89
N GLY A 303 -10.45 11.74 -13.78
CA GLY A 303 -11.58 12.24 -14.57
C GLY A 303 -12.94 12.15 -13.87
N ARG A 304 -12.98 11.66 -12.62
CA ARG A 304 -14.18 11.78 -11.79
C ARG A 304 -14.41 13.24 -11.36
N GLU A 305 -15.66 13.66 -11.33
CA GLU A 305 -16.03 15.03 -10.92
C GLU A 305 -15.90 15.26 -9.41
N ASP A 306 -16.03 14.19 -8.60
CA ASP A 306 -15.93 14.24 -7.14
C ASP A 306 -14.49 14.11 -6.61
N VAL A 307 -13.49 13.89 -7.49
CA VAL A 307 -12.09 13.73 -7.09
C VAL A 307 -11.17 14.61 -7.93
N HIS A 308 -10.57 15.60 -7.29
CA HIS A 308 -9.55 16.46 -7.88
C HIS A 308 -8.16 15.97 -7.47
N VAL A 309 -7.27 15.76 -8.45
CA VAL A 309 -5.93 15.24 -8.20
C VAL A 309 -4.86 16.19 -8.69
N TYR A 310 -3.91 16.50 -7.80
CA TYR A 310 -2.75 17.35 -8.06
C TYR A 310 -1.47 16.54 -7.87
N PHE A 311 -0.76 16.30 -8.98
CA PHE A 311 0.49 15.57 -8.97
C PHE A 311 1.71 16.50 -8.95
N HIS A 312 2.65 16.21 -8.06
CA HIS A 312 3.86 16.99 -7.86
C HIS A 312 5.10 16.09 -7.91
N ALA A 313 6.03 16.39 -8.81
CA ALA A 313 7.34 15.75 -8.87
C ALA A 313 8.41 16.73 -8.36
N THR A 314 9.22 16.33 -7.38
CA THR A 314 10.27 17.22 -6.83
C THR A 314 11.62 17.08 -7.52
N SER A 315 11.85 16.00 -8.25
CA SER A 315 13.04 15.84 -9.08
C SER A 315 12.76 16.30 -10.51
N GLN A 316 13.63 17.17 -11.02
CA GLN A 316 13.63 17.58 -12.43
C GLN A 316 14.44 16.63 -13.31
N TYR A 317 15.23 15.74 -12.70
CA TYR A 317 16.06 14.77 -13.40
C TYR A 317 15.29 13.44 -13.50
N GLU A 318 14.69 13.20 -14.66
CA GLU A 318 14.52 11.82 -15.10
C GLU A 318 15.90 11.32 -15.50
N THR A 319 16.36 10.19 -14.96
CA THR A 319 17.56 9.55 -15.51
C THR A 319 17.14 9.01 -16.87
N PRO A 320 17.70 9.52 -17.99
CA PRO A 320 17.32 9.05 -19.31
C PRO A 320 17.96 7.68 -19.48
N THR A 321 17.25 6.63 -19.09
CA THR A 321 17.66 5.26 -19.44
C THR A 321 16.53 4.41 -20.00
N THR A 322 15.28 4.91 -20.03
CA THR A 322 14.12 4.10 -20.48
C THR A 322 12.92 4.86 -21.03
N VAL A 323 12.79 6.18 -20.83
CA VAL A 323 11.69 6.92 -21.46
C VAL A 323 12.13 7.35 -22.85
N ASP A 324 11.94 6.45 -23.82
CA ASP A 324 11.98 6.80 -25.23
C ASP A 324 11.04 7.99 -25.44
N ALA A 325 11.49 9.08 -26.05
CA ALA A 325 10.69 10.32 -26.12
C ALA A 325 9.30 10.07 -26.75
N GLY A 326 9.20 9.12 -27.68
CA GLY A 326 7.94 8.66 -28.27
C GLY A 326 7.01 7.92 -27.31
N ASN A 327 7.55 7.25 -26.29
CA ASN A 327 6.73 6.61 -25.23
C ASN A 327 6.13 7.64 -24.27
N LEU A 328 6.82 8.74 -24.00
CA LEU A 328 6.28 9.82 -23.16
C LEU A 328 5.11 10.52 -23.86
N GLU A 329 5.28 10.81 -25.15
CA GLU A 329 4.26 11.50 -25.95
C GLU A 329 2.99 10.65 -26.11
N LYS A 330 3.15 9.36 -26.44
CA LYS A 330 2.05 8.38 -26.44
C LYS A 330 1.33 8.30 -25.09
N TRP A 331 2.09 8.39 -24.01
CA TRP A 331 1.52 8.33 -22.66
C TRP A 331 0.75 9.60 -22.28
N MET A 332 1.28 10.77 -22.63
CA MET A 332 0.58 12.05 -22.45
C MET A 332 -0.75 12.07 -23.23
N LEU A 333 -0.77 11.47 -24.42
CA LEU A 333 -1.99 11.30 -25.21
C LEU A 333 -2.96 10.29 -24.59
N ALA A 334 -2.46 9.23 -23.95
CA ALA A 334 -3.30 8.22 -23.30
C ALA A 334 -3.94 8.71 -21.99
N TYR A 335 -3.33 9.68 -21.31
CA TYR A 335 -3.80 10.24 -20.04
C TYR A 335 -3.80 11.78 -20.05
N PRO A 336 -4.61 12.43 -20.92
CA PRO A 336 -4.62 13.88 -21.06
C PRO A 336 -5.00 14.63 -19.77
N GLN A 337 -5.78 13.98 -18.89
CA GLN A 337 -6.18 14.51 -17.59
C GLN A 337 -5.05 14.51 -16.55
N LEU A 338 -3.89 13.89 -16.85
CA LEU A 338 -2.81 13.74 -15.91
C LEU A 338 -1.71 14.80 -16.08
N ILE A 339 -1.81 15.86 -15.29
CA ILE A 339 -0.85 16.96 -15.31
C ILE A 339 0.09 16.84 -14.10
N ILE A 340 1.39 16.72 -14.35
CA ILE A 340 2.43 16.65 -13.31
C ILE A 340 3.15 17.99 -13.21
N SER A 341 3.08 18.61 -12.02
CA SER A 341 3.82 19.83 -11.71
C SER A 341 5.21 19.49 -11.15
N TYR A 342 6.29 19.98 -11.77
CA TYR A 342 7.67 19.73 -11.32
C TYR A 342 8.11 20.71 -10.22
N ARG A 343 7.35 20.77 -9.13
CA ARG A 343 7.58 21.65 -7.97
C ARG A 343 6.95 21.06 -6.71
N ARG A 344 7.45 21.47 -5.55
CA ARG A 344 6.78 21.15 -4.26
C ARG A 344 5.37 21.76 -4.24
N PRO A 345 4.37 21.05 -3.71
CA PRO A 345 3.03 21.61 -3.53
C PRO A 345 3.03 22.71 -2.48
N ASN A 346 2.15 23.69 -2.63
CA ASN A 346 1.86 24.66 -1.58
C ASN A 346 0.71 24.11 -0.73
N ILE A 347 1.06 23.45 0.37
CA ILE A 347 0.09 22.70 1.18
C ILE A 347 -0.85 23.66 1.88
N LYS A 348 -0.29 24.74 2.45
CA LYS A 348 -1.06 25.81 3.08
C LYS A 348 -2.10 26.37 2.13
N HIS A 349 -1.71 26.82 0.94
CA HIS A 349 -2.64 27.36 -0.05
C HIS A 349 -3.74 26.36 -0.40
N THR A 350 -3.40 25.09 -0.57
CA THR A 350 -4.39 24.06 -0.91
C THR A 350 -5.44 23.89 0.20
N ILE A 351 -5.00 23.75 1.45
CA ILE A 351 -5.91 23.65 2.60
C ILE A 351 -6.82 24.88 2.67
N PHE A 352 -6.25 26.09 2.63
CA PHE A 352 -7.03 27.33 2.69
C PHE A 352 -7.99 27.48 1.51
N SER A 353 -7.60 27.06 0.31
CA SER A 353 -8.47 27.12 -0.86
C SER A 353 -9.71 26.23 -0.71
N VAL A 354 -9.55 25.01 -0.18
CA VAL A 354 -10.67 24.10 0.09
C VAL A 354 -11.56 24.65 1.21
N LEU A 355 -10.97 25.15 2.29
CA LEU A 355 -11.74 25.75 3.39
C LEU A 355 -12.54 26.98 2.93
N ASN A 356 -11.93 27.85 2.15
CA ASN A 356 -12.59 29.03 1.57
C ASN A 356 -13.71 28.64 0.60
N TYR A 357 -13.51 27.59 -0.19
CA TYR A 357 -14.56 27.05 -1.06
C TYR A 357 -15.77 26.56 -0.25
N VAL A 358 -15.53 25.76 0.80
CA VAL A 358 -16.59 25.26 1.69
C VAL A 358 -17.31 26.40 2.41
N HIS A 359 -16.59 27.43 2.84
CA HIS A 359 -17.16 28.60 3.48
C HIS A 359 -18.03 29.43 2.52
N THR A 360 -17.54 29.71 1.31
CA THR A 360 -18.24 30.54 0.32
C THR A 360 -19.44 29.85 -0.31
N ALA A 361 -19.41 28.51 -0.44
CA ALA A 361 -20.55 27.72 -0.90
C ALA A 361 -21.78 27.81 0.02
N GLY A 362 -21.68 28.44 1.20
CA GLY A 362 -22.80 28.61 2.12
C GLY A 362 -23.22 27.31 2.82
N SER A 363 -22.41 26.26 2.72
CA SER A 363 -22.65 24.95 3.33
C SER A 363 -22.38 24.99 4.83
N ALA A 364 -23.17 25.76 5.57
CA ALA A 364 -23.09 25.88 7.02
C ALA A 364 -23.31 24.49 7.68
N GLY A 365 -22.22 23.77 7.95
CA GLY A 365 -22.25 22.43 8.54
C GLY A 365 -21.41 21.38 7.81
N ASP A 366 -20.89 21.67 6.63
CA ASP A 366 -19.98 20.75 5.92
C ASP A 366 -18.68 20.58 6.70
N ARG A 367 -18.30 19.32 6.92
CA ARG A 367 -17.06 18.98 7.62
C ARG A 367 -15.95 18.69 6.63
N VAL A 368 -14.75 19.06 7.03
CA VAL A 368 -13.53 18.91 6.24
C VAL A 368 -12.57 18.00 6.99
N ALA A 369 -12.24 16.84 6.42
CA ALA A 369 -11.17 15.99 6.92
C ALA A 369 -9.89 16.24 6.12
N ILE A 370 -8.78 16.41 6.81
CA ILE A 370 -7.45 16.59 6.20
C ILE A 370 -6.58 15.44 6.67
N LEU A 371 -6.27 14.50 5.77
CA LEU A 371 -5.38 13.37 6.04
C LEU A 371 -4.01 13.64 5.43
N THR A 372 -2.96 13.54 6.23
CA THR A 372 -1.57 13.70 5.77
C THR A 372 -0.74 12.45 6.03
N CYS A 373 -0.01 11.98 5.01
CA CYS A 373 0.94 10.87 5.12
C CYS A 373 2.18 11.13 4.27
N GLY A 374 3.33 11.42 4.89
CA GLY A 374 4.55 11.74 4.17
C GLY A 374 5.71 12.15 5.07
N PRO A 375 6.74 12.79 4.51
CA PRO A 375 7.88 13.29 5.29
C PRO A 375 7.45 14.26 6.40
N ALA A 376 8.17 14.26 7.53
CA ALA A 376 7.83 15.07 8.70
C ALA A 376 7.58 16.56 8.36
N ALA A 377 8.43 17.18 7.53
CA ALA A 377 8.26 18.58 7.13
C ALA A 377 6.93 18.85 6.39
N MET A 378 6.44 17.88 5.61
CA MET A 378 5.14 17.97 4.93
C MET A 378 3.98 17.85 5.93
N ALA A 379 4.08 16.92 6.88
CA ALA A 379 3.11 16.77 7.95
C ALA A 379 3.06 18.03 8.84
N ASP A 380 4.21 18.60 9.18
CA ASP A 380 4.33 19.83 9.96
C ASP A 380 3.70 21.03 9.24
N GLU A 381 3.94 21.19 7.93
CA GLU A 381 3.31 22.25 7.13
C GLU A 381 1.78 22.11 7.11
N ALA A 382 1.27 20.89 6.89
CA ALA A 382 -0.17 20.62 6.93
C ALA A 382 -0.76 20.93 8.32
N ARG A 383 -0.12 20.46 9.39
CA ARG A 383 -0.55 20.68 10.77
C ARG A 383 -0.56 22.16 11.13
N CYS A 384 0.46 22.91 10.71
CA CYS A 384 0.53 24.36 10.91
C CYS A 384 -0.58 25.09 10.15
N ALA A 385 -0.89 24.68 8.92
CA ALA A 385 -1.97 25.27 8.13
C ALA A 385 -3.35 25.01 8.74
N VAL A 386 -3.61 23.78 9.22
CA VAL A 386 -4.86 23.47 9.94
C VAL A 386 -4.97 24.26 11.23
N HIS A 387 -3.91 24.32 12.02
CA HIS A 387 -3.88 25.11 13.26
C HIS A 387 -4.18 26.59 13.00
N GLN A 388 -3.60 27.16 11.94
CA GLN A 388 -3.89 28.53 11.54
C GLN A 388 -5.36 28.70 11.12
N ALA A 389 -5.90 27.78 10.32
CA ALA A 389 -7.29 27.84 9.90
C ALA A 389 -8.28 27.78 11.08
N LEU A 390 -8.00 26.93 12.08
CA LEU A 390 -8.79 26.86 13.31
C LEU A 390 -8.71 28.17 14.11
N LYS A 391 -7.53 28.82 14.18
CA LYS A 391 -7.38 30.14 14.80
C LYS A 391 -8.18 31.24 14.09
N GLU A 392 -8.33 31.14 12.77
CA GLU A 392 -9.12 32.07 11.97
C GLU A 392 -10.64 31.81 12.07
N GLY A 393 -11.06 30.84 12.89
CA GLY A 393 -12.47 30.59 13.22
C GLY A 393 -13.16 29.56 12.33
N ASN A 394 -12.41 28.85 11.46
CA ASN A 394 -12.96 27.73 10.70
C ASN A 394 -13.38 26.61 11.66
N LYS A 395 -14.62 26.14 11.53
CA LYS A 395 -15.18 25.05 12.34
C LYS A 395 -15.37 23.79 11.48
N GLY A 396 -15.44 22.63 12.12
CA GLY A 396 -15.69 21.36 11.41
C GLY A 396 -14.49 20.85 10.60
N VAL A 397 -13.28 21.32 10.92
CA VAL A 397 -12.02 20.85 10.31
C VAL A 397 -11.36 19.85 11.24
N GLU A 398 -11.04 18.66 10.73
CA GLU A 398 -10.37 17.61 11.49
C GLU A 398 -9.10 17.14 10.76
N TYR A 399 -8.04 16.92 11.53
CA TYR A 399 -6.73 16.56 11.00
C TYR A 399 -6.37 15.13 11.42
N PHE A 400 -6.06 14.30 10.43
CA PHE A 400 -5.60 12.93 10.58
C PHE A 400 -4.17 12.84 10.10
N GLU A 401 -3.27 12.34 10.96
CA GLU A 401 -1.88 12.14 10.61
C GLU A 401 -1.56 10.66 10.62
N GLU A 402 -1.15 10.17 9.45
CA GLU A 402 -0.75 8.79 9.26
C GLU A 402 0.77 8.77 9.07
N THR A 403 1.47 7.97 9.88
CA THR A 403 2.92 7.78 9.73
C THR A 403 3.18 6.37 9.23
N PHE A 404 3.43 6.23 7.94
CA PHE A 404 3.82 4.97 7.31
C PHE A 404 5.18 5.15 6.64
N GLY A 405 6.19 4.46 7.17
CA GLY A 405 7.60 4.57 6.79
C GLY A 405 8.16 3.29 6.23
#